data_AF-A0A4R9C135-F1
#
_entry.id   AF-A0A4R9C135-F1
#
_cell.length_a   1.000
_cell.length_b   1.000
_cell.length_c   1.000
_cell.angle_alpha   90.00
_cell.angle_beta   90.00
_cell.angle_gamma   90.00
#
_symmetry.space_group_name_H-M   'P 1'
#
loop_
_entity.id
_entity.type
_entity.pdbx_description
1 polymer ?
#
loop_
_entity_poly.entity_id
_entity_poly.type
_entity_poly.pdbx_seq_one_letter_code
_entity_poly.pdbx_strand_id
1 'polypeptide(L)'
;MKKNDYKERMFDLLGGNIDDMGFDEKMNFVSNIIIEFEKENEHLRDTSNKGKSWKDEELKIILTDAPTKYNCLKYAKIFKRGYGSIEQIYRWATTPSKDMSDERQNDAFIQQIKRVAKEIGFRG
;
A
#
# COMPACT_ATOMS: atom_id res chain seq x y z
N MET A 1 5.02 -3.78 -28.89
CA MET A 1 6.11 -4.72 -28.51
C MET A 1 5.46 -6.04 -28.13
N LYS A 2 6.00 -7.20 -28.55
CA LYS A 2 5.44 -8.50 -28.13
C LYS A 2 5.87 -8.79 -26.68
N LYS A 3 5.15 -9.70 -26.00
CA LYS A 3 5.44 -10.09 -24.61
C LYS A 3 6.88 -10.58 -24.41
N ASN A 4 7.39 -11.36 -25.36
CA ASN A 4 8.76 -11.89 -25.29
C ASN A 4 9.80 -10.78 -25.47
N ASP A 5 9.65 -9.92 -26.50
CA ASP A 5 10.57 -8.79 -26.70
C ASP A 5 10.60 -7.85 -25.48
N TYR A 6 9.46 -7.63 -24.82
CA TYR A 6 9.40 -6.83 -23.59
C TYR A 6 10.14 -7.51 -22.44
N LYS A 7 9.93 -8.84 -22.27
CA LYS A 7 10.63 -9.61 -21.25
C LYS A 7 12.14 -9.57 -21.48
N GLU A 8 12.62 -9.79 -22.69
CA GLU A 8 14.05 -9.77 -23.03
C GLU A 8 14.68 -8.42 -22.67
N ARG A 9 14.07 -7.31 -23.13
CA ARG A 9 14.54 -5.96 -22.79
C ARG A 9 14.55 -5.68 -21.29
N MET A 10 13.54 -6.16 -20.56
CA MET A 10 13.50 -6.02 -19.11
C MET A 10 14.60 -6.84 -18.44
N PHE A 11 14.87 -8.06 -18.89
CA PHE A 11 15.96 -8.89 -18.36
C PHE A 11 17.33 -8.26 -18.63
N ASP A 12 17.54 -7.70 -19.82
CA ASP A 12 18.77 -6.98 -20.16
C ASP A 12 18.96 -5.77 -19.24
N LEU A 13 17.90 -4.99 -19.02
CA LEU A 13 17.92 -3.86 -18.09
C LEU A 13 18.21 -4.29 -16.64
N LEU A 14 17.55 -5.35 -16.18
CA LEU A 14 17.75 -5.92 -14.84
C LEU A 14 19.12 -6.60 -14.69
N GLY A 15 19.80 -6.93 -15.79
CA GLY A 15 21.15 -7.50 -15.80
C GLY A 15 22.24 -6.43 -15.66
N GLY A 16 22.00 -5.20 -16.09
CA GLY A 16 22.99 -4.11 -16.06
C GLY A 16 23.36 -3.66 -14.64
N ASN A 17 24.62 -3.35 -14.37
CA ASN A 17 25.07 -2.84 -13.07
C ASN A 17 24.45 -1.47 -12.76
N ILE A 18 24.13 -1.22 -11.49
CA ILE A 18 23.65 0.07 -10.99
C ILE A 18 24.64 0.51 -9.92
N ASP A 19 25.45 1.53 -10.23
CA ASP A 19 26.49 2.06 -9.35
C ASP A 19 27.29 0.94 -8.67
N ASP A 20 27.48 1.05 -7.35
CA ASP A 20 28.15 0.04 -6.51
C ASP A 20 27.17 -0.92 -5.83
N MET A 21 25.91 -1.00 -6.29
CA MET A 21 24.88 -1.83 -5.64
C MET A 21 25.16 -3.33 -5.82
N GLY A 22 25.12 -4.05 -4.69
CA GLY A 22 25.05 -5.50 -4.70
C GLY A 22 23.73 -6.03 -5.27
N PHE A 23 23.67 -7.32 -5.57
CA PHE A 23 22.47 -7.92 -6.19
C PHE A 23 21.19 -7.70 -5.38
N ASP A 24 21.22 -7.96 -4.06
CA ASP A 24 20.03 -7.82 -3.21
C ASP A 24 19.59 -6.36 -3.05
N GLU A 25 20.54 -5.43 -2.91
CA GLU A 25 20.28 -4.00 -2.86
C GLU A 25 19.63 -3.52 -4.16
N LYS A 26 20.18 -3.94 -5.31
CA LYS A 26 19.62 -3.67 -6.62
C LYS A 26 18.20 -4.20 -6.76
N MET A 27 17.93 -5.43 -6.30
CA MET A 27 16.59 -6.01 -6.36
C MET A 27 15.59 -5.26 -5.47
N ASN A 28 16.02 -4.77 -4.30
CA ASN A 28 15.20 -3.90 -3.45
C ASN A 28 14.91 -2.56 -4.14
N PHE A 29 15.93 -1.95 -4.76
CA PHE A 29 15.79 -0.70 -5.51
C PHE A 29 14.81 -0.84 -6.68
N VAL A 30 14.99 -1.87 -7.52
CA VAL A 30 14.09 -2.18 -8.64
C VAL A 30 12.66 -2.44 -8.15
N SER A 31 12.50 -3.22 -7.08
CA SER A 31 11.18 -3.50 -6.51
C SER A 31 10.47 -2.22 -6.08
N ASN A 32 11.20 -1.27 -5.49
CA ASN A 32 10.66 0.05 -5.14
C ASN A 32 10.26 0.85 -6.37
N ILE A 33 11.04 0.84 -7.45
CA ILE A 33 10.68 1.50 -8.71
C ILE A 33 9.36 0.96 -9.24
N ILE A 34 9.18 -0.37 -9.26
CA ILE A 34 7.95 -0.99 -9.74
C ILE A 34 6.74 -0.52 -8.91
N ILE A 35 6.90 -0.46 -7.58
CA ILE A 35 5.83 0.00 -6.69
C ILE A 35 5.50 1.48 -6.92
N GLU A 36 6.50 2.36 -7.02
CA GLU A 36 6.25 3.79 -7.28
C GLU A 36 5.63 3.99 -8.67
N PHE A 37 6.07 3.25 -9.70
CA PHE A 37 5.46 3.29 -11.03
C PHE A 37 3.98 2.90 -10.98
N GLU A 38 3.61 1.81 -10.29
CA GLU A 38 2.20 1.42 -10.12
C GLU A 38 1.37 2.42 -9.30
N LYS A 39 2.01 3.13 -8.37
CA LYS A 39 1.38 4.15 -7.53
C LYS A 39 1.10 5.43 -8.31
N GLU A 40 2.08 5.93 -9.06
CA GLU A 40 1.93 7.11 -9.93
C GLU A 40 0.92 6.87 -11.06
N ASN A 41 0.84 5.63 -11.53
CA ASN A 41 -0.08 5.21 -12.58
C ASN A 41 -1.39 4.60 -12.04
N GLU A 42 -1.84 5.03 -10.85
CA GLU A 42 -3.09 4.55 -10.24
C GLU A 42 -4.30 4.65 -11.18
N HIS A 43 -4.34 5.68 -12.03
CA HIS A 43 -5.41 5.91 -13.01
C HIS A 43 -5.54 4.80 -14.08
N LEU A 44 -4.53 3.95 -14.24
CA LEU A 44 -4.56 2.78 -15.13
C LEU A 44 -5.08 1.50 -14.43
N ARG A 45 -5.27 1.53 -13.11
CA ARG A 45 -5.78 0.38 -12.32
C ARG A 45 -7.30 0.48 -12.16
N ASP A 46 -7.92 -0.67 -11.89
CA ASP A 46 -9.31 -0.70 -11.43
C ASP A 46 -9.39 -0.12 -10.02
N THR A 47 -9.94 1.09 -9.90
CA THR A 47 -10.22 1.77 -8.64
C THR A 47 -11.73 1.99 -8.43
N SER A 48 -12.57 1.08 -8.94
CA SER A 48 -14.05 1.19 -8.90
C SER A 48 -14.66 1.26 -7.50
N ASN A 49 -13.88 1.02 -6.44
CA ASN A 49 -14.33 1.21 -5.07
C ASN A 49 -13.78 2.50 -4.42
N LYS A 50 -13.02 3.35 -5.11
CA LYS A 50 -12.54 4.62 -4.56
C LYS A 50 -13.71 5.47 -4.02
N GLY A 51 -13.54 6.02 -2.81
CA GLY A 51 -14.56 6.84 -2.14
C GLY A 51 -15.70 6.09 -1.43
N LYS A 52 -15.84 4.77 -1.61
CA LYS A 52 -16.85 3.97 -0.87
C LYS A 52 -16.47 3.79 0.60
N SER A 53 -17.41 3.45 1.47
CA SER A 53 -17.10 3.02 2.85
C SER A 53 -16.29 1.73 2.86
N TRP A 54 -15.50 1.51 3.91
CA TRP A 54 -14.76 0.27 4.13
C TRP A 54 -15.60 -0.71 4.94
N LYS A 55 -15.45 -2.01 4.67
CA LYS A 55 -15.97 -3.05 5.55
C LYS A 55 -14.95 -3.39 6.63
N ASP A 56 -15.43 -3.81 7.80
CA ASP A 56 -14.55 -4.21 8.89
C ASP A 56 -13.64 -5.36 8.50
N GLU A 57 -14.13 -6.32 7.72
CA GLU A 57 -13.34 -7.46 7.24
C GLU A 57 -12.19 -7.01 6.34
N GLU A 58 -12.40 -6.00 5.50
CA GLU A 58 -11.35 -5.43 4.65
C GLU A 58 -10.27 -4.76 5.50
N LEU A 59 -10.67 -4.02 6.54
CA LEU A 59 -9.75 -3.38 7.48
C LEU A 59 -8.95 -4.42 8.28
N LYS A 60 -9.59 -5.51 8.72
CA LYS A 60 -8.92 -6.62 9.43
C LYS A 60 -7.85 -7.27 8.57
N ILE A 61 -8.17 -7.54 7.30
CA ILE A 61 -7.23 -8.12 6.33
C ILE A 61 -6.03 -7.19 6.16
N ILE A 62 -6.26 -5.89 5.95
CA ILE A 62 -5.19 -4.90 5.79
C ILE A 62 -4.30 -4.87 7.03
N LEU A 63 -4.89 -4.71 8.22
CA LEU A 63 -4.14 -4.53 9.46
C LEU A 63 -3.47 -5.82 9.98
N THR A 64 -3.69 -6.97 9.35
CA THR A 64 -2.97 -8.22 9.70
C THR A 64 -1.53 -8.21 9.15
N ASP A 65 -1.28 -7.48 8.07
CA ASP A 65 0.04 -7.37 7.46
C ASP A 65 0.78 -6.10 7.92
N ALA A 66 2.11 -6.11 7.84
CA ALA A 66 2.93 -4.95 8.15
C ALA A 66 2.70 -3.78 7.14
N PRO A 67 2.86 -2.51 7.57
CA PRO A 67 2.61 -1.31 6.75
C PRO A 67 3.73 -1.05 5.72
N THR A 68 4.03 -2.01 4.85
CA THR A 68 5.04 -1.88 3.78
C THR A 68 4.43 -1.27 2.52
N LYS A 69 5.25 -0.63 1.68
CA LYS A 69 4.81 -0.13 0.37
C LYS A 69 4.18 -1.23 -0.49
N TYR A 70 4.77 -2.43 -0.44
CA TYR A 70 4.25 -3.60 -1.12
C TYR A 70 2.84 -3.96 -0.64
N ASN A 71 2.62 -4.04 0.68
CA ASN A 71 1.30 -4.38 1.23
C ASN A 71 0.26 -3.29 0.96
N CYS A 72 0.65 -2.01 1.01
CA CYS A 72 -0.21 -0.91 0.60
C CYS A 72 -0.68 -1.07 -0.86
N LEU A 73 0.24 -1.38 -1.79
CA LEU A 73 -0.12 -1.61 -3.19
C LEU A 73 -0.96 -2.89 -3.39
N LYS A 74 -0.59 -3.98 -2.71
CA LYS A 74 -1.33 -5.26 -2.70
C LYS A 74 -2.80 -5.03 -2.36
N TYR A 75 -3.08 -4.34 -1.25
CA TYR A 75 -4.46 -4.11 -0.81
C TYR A 75 -5.20 -3.04 -1.62
N ALA A 76 -4.49 -2.04 -2.14
CA ALA A 76 -5.07 -1.10 -3.10
C ALA A 76 -5.59 -1.84 -4.34
N LYS A 77 -4.86 -2.83 -4.84
CA LYS A 77 -5.26 -3.67 -5.99
C LYS A 77 -6.39 -4.63 -5.64
N ILE A 78 -6.27 -5.37 -4.53
CA ILE A 78 -7.29 -6.35 -4.10
C ILE A 78 -8.64 -5.68 -3.88
N PHE A 79 -8.67 -4.54 -3.17
CA PHE A 79 -9.92 -3.86 -2.82
C PHE A 79 -10.37 -2.83 -3.85
N LYS A 80 -9.61 -2.64 -4.94
CA LYS A 80 -9.89 -1.65 -6.00
C LYS A 80 -9.97 -0.23 -5.46
N ARG A 81 -8.98 0.13 -4.65
CA ARG A 81 -8.87 1.40 -3.91
C ARG A 81 -7.59 2.13 -4.29
N GLY A 82 -7.49 3.35 -3.76
CA GLY A 82 -6.29 4.14 -3.92
C GLY A 82 -5.20 3.73 -2.93
N TYR A 83 -3.93 3.79 -3.36
CA TYR A 83 -2.78 3.45 -2.51
C TYR A 83 -2.78 4.25 -1.21
N GLY A 84 -3.00 5.57 -1.31
CA GLY A 84 -3.02 6.47 -0.15
C GLY A 84 -4.14 6.18 0.87
N SER A 85 -5.23 5.52 0.46
CA SER A 85 -6.28 5.11 1.42
C SER A 85 -5.83 3.96 2.31
N ILE A 86 -4.96 3.07 1.80
CA ILE A 86 -4.36 1.99 2.60
C ILE A 86 -3.33 2.55 3.58
N GLU A 87 -2.51 3.51 3.13
CA GLU A 87 -1.57 4.20 4.02
C GLU A 87 -2.28 4.91 5.18
N GLN A 88 -3.43 5.53 4.91
CA GLN A 88 -4.24 6.15 5.96
C GLN A 88 -4.76 5.14 6.97
N ILE A 89 -5.15 3.92 6.54
CA ILE A 89 -5.59 2.86 7.46
C ILE A 89 -4.48 2.51 8.45
N TYR A 90 -3.27 2.26 7.98
CA TYR A 90 -2.14 1.97 8.87
C TYR A 90 -1.78 3.16 9.78
N ARG A 91 -1.76 4.38 9.22
CA ARG A 91 -1.47 5.60 9.98
C ARG A 91 -2.47 5.81 11.11
N TRP A 92 -3.77 5.72 10.84
CA TRP A 92 -4.79 5.94 11.86
C TRP A 92 -4.90 4.78 12.84
N ALA A 93 -4.57 3.55 12.43
CA ALA A 93 -4.46 2.44 13.37
C ALA A 93 -3.40 2.74 14.46
N THR A 94 -2.25 3.30 14.08
CA THR A 94 -1.12 3.58 14.99
C THR A 94 -1.19 4.91 15.73
N THR A 95 -1.81 5.95 15.16
CA THR A 95 -1.79 7.31 15.74
C THR A 95 -2.60 7.38 17.05
N PRO A 96 -2.00 7.62 18.24
CA PRO A 96 -2.74 7.64 19.50
C PRO A 96 -3.87 8.68 19.51
N SER A 97 -5.03 8.36 20.10
CA SER A 97 -6.17 9.30 20.06
C SER A 97 -5.92 10.65 20.71
N LYS A 98 -5.06 10.68 21.73
CA LYS A 98 -4.62 11.92 22.39
C LYS A 98 -3.84 12.87 21.46
N ASP A 99 -3.26 12.35 20.38
CA ASP A 99 -2.47 13.11 19.42
C ASP A 99 -3.33 13.55 18.21
N MET A 100 -4.63 13.25 18.23
CA MET A 100 -5.60 13.61 17.19
C MET A 100 -6.42 14.83 17.60
N SER A 101 -6.75 15.70 16.64
CA SER A 101 -7.72 16.77 16.84
C SER A 101 -9.13 16.23 17.06
N ASP A 102 -10.02 17.03 17.66
CA ASP A 102 -11.41 16.64 17.90
C ASP A 102 -12.15 16.26 16.60
N GLU A 103 -11.89 16.98 15.50
CA GLU A 103 -12.43 16.63 14.19
C GLU A 103 -12.04 15.21 13.77
N ARG A 104 -10.76 14.83 13.96
CA ARG A 104 -10.25 13.51 13.58
C ARG A 104 -10.72 12.41 14.52
N GLN A 105 -10.90 12.71 15.81
CA GLN A 105 -11.48 11.78 16.77
C GLN A 105 -12.95 11.45 16.45
N ASN A 106 -13.67 12.38 15.81
CA ASN A 106 -15.07 12.23 15.42
C ASN A 106 -15.29 11.76 13.98
N ASP A 107 -14.21 11.57 13.20
CA ASP A 107 -14.28 11.05 11.84
C ASP A 107 -14.69 9.56 11.86
N ALA A 108 -15.80 9.24 11.19
CA ALA A 108 -16.37 7.89 11.20
C ALA A 108 -15.41 6.82 10.63
N PHE A 109 -14.59 7.18 9.64
CA PHE A 109 -13.62 6.26 9.06
C PHE A 109 -12.46 5.99 10.03
N ILE A 110 -11.95 7.03 10.70
CA ILE A 110 -10.90 6.90 11.73
C ILE A 110 -11.41 6.08 12.91
N GLN A 111 -12.64 6.34 13.38
CA GLN A 111 -13.26 5.57 14.47
C GLN A 111 -13.40 4.10 14.11
N GLN A 112 -13.83 3.80 12.87
CA GLN A 112 -13.92 2.43 12.38
C GLN A 112 -12.55 1.72 12.41
N ILE A 113 -11.51 2.37 11.87
CA ILE A 113 -10.13 1.84 11.88
C ILE A 113 -9.68 1.57 13.31
N LYS A 114 -9.86 2.52 14.23
CA LYS A 114 -9.47 2.39 15.63
C LYS A 114 -10.17 1.23 16.33
N ARG A 115 -11.48 1.11 16.12
CA ARG A 115 -12.27 0.00 16.66
C ARG A 115 -11.75 -1.34 16.14
N VAL A 116 -11.58 -1.47 14.82
CA VAL A 116 -11.10 -2.72 14.21
C VAL A 116 -9.68 -3.07 14.65
N ALA A 117 -8.76 -2.10 14.71
CA ALA A 117 -7.40 -2.30 15.20
C ALA A 117 -7.40 -2.85 16.64
N LYS A 118 -8.26 -2.31 17.51
CA LYS A 118 -8.44 -2.78 18.88
C LYS A 118 -9.00 -4.21 18.93
N GLU A 119 -9.99 -4.53 18.10
CA GLU A 119 -10.61 -5.87 18.05
C GLU A 119 -9.61 -6.98 17.71
N ILE A 120 -8.69 -6.73 16.80
CA ILE A 120 -7.68 -7.72 16.39
C ILE A 120 -6.41 -7.68 17.25
N GLY A 121 -6.37 -6.83 18.29
CA GLY A 121 -5.20 -6.66 19.14
C GLY A 121 -3.99 -6.07 18.41
N PHE A 122 -4.22 -5.25 17.38
CA PHE A 122 -3.16 -4.60 16.62
C PHE A 122 -2.34 -3.70 17.56
N ARG A 123 -1.03 -3.98 17.65
CA ARG A 123 -0.07 -3.17 18.40
C ARG A 123 0.84 -2.51 17.39
N GLY A 124 0.50 -1.27 17.04
CA GLY A 124 1.35 -0.40 16.23
C GLY A 124 2.06 0.65 17.07
#